data_AF-A0A3M1K5V5-F1
#
_entry.id   AF-A0A3M1K5V5-F1
#
_cell.length_a   1.000
_cell.length_b   1.000
_cell.length_c   1.000
_cell.angle_alpha   90.00
_cell.angle_beta   90.00
_cell.angle_gamma   90.00
#
_symmetry.space_group_name_H-M   'P 1'
#
loop_
_entity.id
_entity.type
_entity.pdbx_description
1 polymer ?
#
loop_
_entity_poly.entity_id
_entity_poly.type
_entity_poly.pdbx_seq_one_letter_code
_entity_poly.pdbx_strand_id
1 'polypeptide(L)'
;MVIDLTGQQEEHDSHSLLIGYCLWIFGFTGSHRFYYGKPVSGTIWFLTGGLVGIGWFIDLFLIPSMDRAADRRYPPGRYSYDLAWILLTFLGVFGVHRFYLGKWFSGLIYLLTGGLLLIGVVWDFWTLNEQVAEANRI
;
A
#
# COMPACT_ATOMS: atom_id res chain seq x y z
N MET A 1 0.47 -9.54 -28.76
CA MET A 1 -0.32 -10.55 -28.02
C MET A 1 0.38 -11.87 -28.22
N VAL A 2 1.26 -12.24 -27.30
CA VAL A 2 1.95 -13.54 -27.30
C VAL A 2 1.29 -14.33 -26.17
N ILE A 3 0.63 -15.43 -26.52
CA ILE A 3 0.00 -16.35 -25.57
C ILE A 3 1.06 -17.40 -25.27
N ASP A 4 1.54 -17.46 -24.03
CA ASP A 4 2.37 -18.57 -23.55
C ASP A 4 1.46 -19.77 -23.23
N LEU A 5 1.93 -20.99 -23.48
CA LEU A 5 1.15 -22.23 -23.53
C LEU A 5 0.77 -22.79 -22.15
N THR A 6 0.89 -21.99 -21.09
CA THR A 6 0.64 -22.38 -19.70
C THR A 6 -0.72 -21.94 -19.15
N GLY A 7 -1.52 -21.17 -19.91
CA GLY A 7 -2.89 -20.82 -19.50
C GLY A 7 -3.00 -20.06 -18.18
N GLN A 8 -1.88 -19.62 -17.61
CA GLN A 8 -1.84 -18.67 -16.52
C GLN A 8 -1.87 -17.30 -17.21
N GLN A 9 -3.05 -16.71 -17.35
CA GLN A 9 -3.09 -15.26 -17.39
C GLN A 9 -2.40 -14.85 -16.08
N GLU A 10 -1.24 -14.19 -16.16
CA GLU A 10 -0.77 -13.40 -15.02
C GLU A 10 -1.89 -12.37 -14.81
N GLU A 11 -2.83 -12.72 -13.93
CA GLU A 11 -3.80 -11.80 -13.38
C GLU A 11 -2.92 -10.71 -12.76
N HIS A 12 -2.88 -9.56 -13.42
CA HIS A 12 -2.02 -8.47 -12.99
C HIS A 12 -2.73 -7.83 -11.79
N ASP A 13 -2.71 -8.56 -10.67
CA ASP A 13 -3.31 -8.20 -9.42
C ASP A 13 -2.77 -6.83 -9.01
N SER A 14 -3.67 -5.97 -8.53
CA SER A 14 -3.24 -4.62 -8.18
C SER A 14 -2.37 -4.62 -6.94
N HIS A 15 -2.60 -5.58 -6.06
CA HIS A 15 -1.87 -5.80 -4.82
C HIS A 15 -1.42 -7.26 -4.74
N SER A 16 -0.13 -7.51 -4.48
CA SER A 16 0.39 -8.84 -4.23
C SER A 16 0.01 -9.38 -2.84
N LEU A 17 -0.62 -10.56 -2.81
CA LEU A 17 -0.84 -11.36 -1.60
C LEU A 17 0.46 -11.61 -0.80
N LEU A 18 1.59 -11.82 -1.49
CA LEU A 18 2.89 -12.02 -0.85
C LEU A 18 3.32 -10.79 -0.05
N ILE A 19 3.15 -9.60 -0.64
CA ILE A 19 3.48 -8.33 0.03
C ILE A 19 2.53 -8.10 1.20
N GLY A 20 1.25 -8.45 1.06
CA GLY A 20 0.29 -8.48 2.17
C GLY A 20 0.80 -9.29 3.37
N TYR A 21 1.30 -10.52 3.14
CA TYR A 21 1.88 -11.34 4.20
C TYR A 21 3.22 -10.81 4.73
N CYS A 22 4.08 -10.24 3.88
CA CYS A 22 5.30 -9.58 4.33
C CYS A 22 5.01 -8.39 5.26
N LEU A 23 4.02 -7.56 4.92
CA LEU A 23 3.58 -6.44 5.75
C LEU A 23 2.90 -6.92 7.04
N TRP A 24 2.21 -8.06 6.99
CA TRP A 24 1.59 -8.68 8.17
C TRP A 24 2.59 -9.13 9.24
N ILE A 25 3.82 -9.49 8.89
CA ILE A 25 4.88 -9.77 9.88
C ILE A 25 5.12 -8.54 10.76
N PHE A 26 5.03 -7.34 10.19
CA PHE A 26 5.06 -6.06 10.90
C PHE A 26 3.66 -5.57 11.32
N GLY A 27 2.68 -6.48 11.33
CA GLY A 27 1.25 -6.22 11.36
C GLY A 27 0.70 -5.61 12.65
N PHE A 28 1.48 -5.56 13.74
CA PHE A 28 1.13 -4.79 14.94
C PHE A 28 0.97 -3.29 14.63
N THR A 29 1.62 -2.81 13.57
CA THR A 29 1.47 -1.44 13.06
C THR A 29 0.20 -1.25 12.19
N GLY A 30 -0.48 -2.32 11.80
CA GLY A 30 -1.63 -2.26 10.88
C GLY A 30 -1.26 -2.02 9.40
N SER A 31 0.02 -2.05 9.03
CA SER A 31 0.54 -1.77 7.68
C SER A 31 -0.21 -2.49 6.53
N HIS A 32 -0.45 -3.80 6.67
CA HIS A 32 -1.17 -4.60 5.67
C HIS A 32 -2.62 -4.11 5.43
N ARG A 33 -3.29 -3.53 6.45
CA ARG A 33 -4.66 -2.99 6.28
C ARG A 33 -4.65 -1.69 5.50
N PHE A 34 -3.63 -0.85 5.71
CA PHE A 34 -3.44 0.34 4.89
C PHE A 34 -3.12 -0.05 3.45
N TYR A 35 -2.27 -1.05 3.24
CA TYR A 35 -1.94 -1.59 1.93
C TYR A 35 -3.18 -2.02 1.14
N TYR A 36 -4.09 -2.77 1.76
CA TYR A 36 -5.37 -3.15 1.13
C TYR A 36 -6.46 -2.06 1.15
N GLY A 37 -6.09 -0.80 1.39
CA GLY A 37 -7.02 0.34 1.30
C GLY A 37 -8.09 0.39 2.39
N LYS A 38 -7.77 -0.09 3.60
CA LYS A 38 -8.62 0.03 4.79
C LYS A 38 -7.98 0.93 5.85
N PRO A 39 -7.88 2.25 5.62
CA PRO A 39 -7.14 3.17 6.50
C PRO A 39 -7.74 3.31 7.90
N VAL A 40 -9.07 3.25 8.02
CA VAL A 40 -9.75 3.34 9.32
C VAL A 40 -9.40 2.15 10.21
N SER A 41 -9.52 0.92 9.70
CA SER A 41 -9.15 -0.27 10.48
C SER A 41 -7.64 -0.39 10.68
N GLY A 42 -6.83 0.03 9.70
CA GLY A 42 -5.37 0.14 9.88
C GLY A 42 -5.00 1.06 11.04
N THR A 43 -5.68 2.20 11.19
CA THR A 43 -5.43 3.15 12.29
C THR A 43 -5.85 2.59 13.64
N ILE A 44 -6.98 1.88 13.69
CA ILE A 44 -7.39 1.16 14.90
C ILE A 44 -6.31 0.15 15.28
N TRP A 45 -5.79 -0.63 14.33
CA TRP A 45 -4.68 -1.57 14.58
C TRP A 45 -3.44 -0.84 15.09
N PHE A 46 -2.99 0.22 14.42
CA PHE A 46 -1.80 0.98 14.80
C PHE A 46 -1.88 1.50 16.24
N LEU A 47 -3.03 2.08 16.64
CA LEU A 47 -3.22 2.65 17.98
C LEU A 47 -3.40 1.60 19.09
N THR A 48 -3.71 0.36 18.72
CA THR A 48 -4.03 -0.73 19.66
C THR A 48 -3.02 -1.87 19.63
N GLY A 49 -1.98 -1.77 18.79
CA GLY A 49 -0.99 -2.82 18.55
C GLY A 49 -1.58 -4.05 17.85
N GLY A 50 -2.60 -3.87 17.01
CA GLY A 50 -3.43 -4.94 16.48
C GLY A 50 -4.28 -5.58 17.57
N LEU A 51 -4.96 -4.73 18.34
CA LEU A 51 -5.81 -5.03 19.50
C LEU A 51 -5.27 -6.16 20.40
N VAL A 52 -4.09 -5.95 20.99
CA VAL A 52 -3.44 -6.86 21.96
C VAL A 52 -2.94 -8.18 21.35
N GLY A 53 -2.78 -8.25 20.02
CA GLY A 53 -2.15 -9.37 19.31
C GLY A 53 -3.10 -10.46 18.83
N ILE A 54 -4.35 -10.49 19.30
CA ILE A 54 -5.37 -11.42 18.78
C ILE A 54 -5.74 -11.05 17.34
N GLY A 55 -5.91 -9.75 17.08
CA GLY A 55 -6.22 -9.25 15.73
C GLY A 55 -5.15 -9.65 14.71
N TRP A 56 -3.88 -9.68 15.13
CA TRP A 56 -2.77 -10.13 14.30
C TRP A 56 -2.92 -11.59 13.83
N PHE A 57 -3.40 -12.51 14.68
CA PHE A 57 -3.66 -13.89 14.25
C PHE A 57 -4.87 -14.00 13.30
N ILE A 58 -5.94 -13.24 13.57
CA ILE A 58 -7.15 -13.25 12.72
C ILE A 58 -6.82 -12.71 11.32
N ASP A 59 -5.89 -11.77 11.23
CA ASP A 59 -5.48 -11.17 9.96
C ASP A 59 -4.97 -12.20 8.93
N LEU A 60 -4.39 -13.33 9.37
CA LEU A 60 -3.99 -14.43 8.47
C LEU A 60 -5.14 -14.92 7.59
N PHE A 61 -6.35 -14.97 8.13
CA PHE A 61 -7.53 -15.41 7.39
C PHE A 61 -8.21 -14.27 6.63
N LEU A 62 -8.03 -13.02 7.09
CA LEU A 62 -8.65 -11.86 6.48
C LEU A 62 -7.89 -11.38 5.24
N ILE A 63 -6.57 -11.56 5.16
CA ILE A 63 -5.73 -11.08 4.05
C ILE A 63 -6.30 -11.48 2.68
N PRO A 64 -6.63 -12.76 2.38
CA PRO A 64 -7.18 -13.13 1.08
C PRO A 64 -8.51 -12.43 0.75
N SER A 65 -9.32 -12.10 1.76
CA SER A 65 -10.58 -11.38 1.54
C SER A 65 -10.35 -9.89 1.28
N MET A 66 -9.33 -9.31 1.90
CA MET A 66 -8.95 -7.90 1.72
C MET A 66 -8.29 -7.68 0.38
N ASP A 67 -7.45 -8.63 -0.04
CA ASP A 67 -6.80 -8.73 -1.34
C ASP A 67 -7.81 -8.66 -2.49
N ARG A 68 -8.72 -9.63 -2.56
CA ARG A 68 -9.83 -9.62 -3.54
C ARG A 68 -10.69 -8.35 -3.50
N ALA A 69 -10.83 -7.73 -2.33
CA ALA A 69 -11.58 -6.48 -2.21
C ALA A 69 -10.79 -5.27 -2.72
N ALA A 70 -9.46 -5.30 -2.60
CA ALA A 70 -8.57 -4.28 -3.14
C ALA A 70 -8.55 -4.36 -4.68
N ASP A 71 -8.44 -5.55 -5.28
CA ASP A 71 -8.45 -5.71 -6.75
C ASP A 71 -9.71 -5.17 -7.41
N ARG A 72 -10.87 -5.33 -6.74
CA ARG A 72 -12.13 -4.76 -7.24
C ARG A 72 -12.20 -3.23 -7.13
N ARG A 73 -11.45 -2.63 -6.21
CA ARG A 73 -11.51 -1.19 -5.91
C ARG A 73 -10.43 -0.40 -6.64
N TYR A 74 -9.27 -1.00 -6.81
CA TYR A 74 -8.07 -0.38 -7.34
C TYR A 74 -7.73 -1.04 -8.67
N PRO A 75 -7.94 -0.35 -9.81
CA PRO A 75 -7.59 -0.93 -11.10
C PRO A 75 -6.06 -0.96 -11.28
N PRO A 76 -5.54 -1.99 -11.96
CA PRO A 76 -4.14 -2.03 -12.35
C PRO A 76 -3.84 -0.95 -13.40
N GLY A 77 -2.58 -0.52 -13.49
CA GLY A 77 -2.18 0.49 -14.46
C GLY A 77 -0.66 0.65 -14.53
N ARG A 78 -0.22 1.82 -15.00
CA ARG A 78 1.20 2.13 -15.20
C ARG A 78 2.02 2.12 -13.91
N TYR A 79 1.41 2.54 -12.81
CA TYR A 79 2.02 2.62 -11.49
C TYR A 79 1.60 1.41 -10.65
N SER A 80 2.58 0.70 -10.11
CA SER A 80 2.38 -0.45 -9.23
C SER A 80 2.10 0.01 -7.80
N TYR A 81 1.03 -0.51 -7.19
CA TYR A 81 0.71 -0.25 -5.78
C TYR A 81 1.79 -0.84 -4.87
N ASP A 82 2.26 -2.04 -5.18
CA ASP A 82 3.34 -2.73 -4.47
C ASP A 82 4.60 -1.90 -4.38
N LEU A 83 5.08 -1.41 -5.54
CA LEU A 83 6.27 -0.58 -5.58
C LEU A 83 6.05 0.75 -4.87
N ALA A 84 4.89 1.38 -5.03
CA ALA A 84 4.56 2.61 -4.32
C ALA A 84 4.63 2.43 -2.80
N TRP A 85 4.11 1.30 -2.30
CA TRP A 85 4.13 0.96 -0.87
C TRP A 85 5.52 0.60 -0.35
N ILE A 86 6.33 -0.12 -1.13
CA ILE A 86 7.74 -0.37 -0.80
C ILE A 86 8.50 0.95 -0.71
N LEU A 87 8.30 1.85 -1.68
CA LEU A 87 8.92 3.18 -1.69
C LEU A 87 8.48 4.03 -0.51
N LEU A 88 7.19 4.01 -0.13
CA LEU A 88 6.70 4.71 1.06
C LEU A 88 7.34 4.14 2.34
N THR A 89 7.46 2.82 2.44
CA THR A 89 7.96 2.15 3.65
C THR A 89 9.44 2.47 3.91
N PHE A 90 10.29 2.40 2.89
CA PHE A 90 11.74 2.57 3.06
C PHE A 90 12.23 4.00 2.78
N LEU A 91 11.62 4.69 1.82
CA LEU A 91 12.06 6.00 1.32
C LEU A 91 10.97 7.08 1.48
N GLY A 92 9.91 6.82 2.25
CA GLY A 92 8.77 7.73 2.39
C GLY A 92 9.13 9.07 3.01
N VAL A 93 10.06 9.10 3.98
CA VAL A 93 10.58 10.33 4.60
C VAL A 93 11.25 11.23 3.57
N PHE A 94 11.82 10.67 2.50
CA PHE A 94 12.43 11.42 1.41
C PHE A 94 11.44 11.76 0.28
N GLY A 95 10.20 11.25 0.35
CA GLY A 95 9.16 11.50 -0.64
C GLY A 95 9.33 10.77 -1.97
N VAL A 96 10.12 9.68 -2.03
CA VAL A 96 10.44 9.01 -3.30
C VAL A 96 9.23 8.36 -3.96
N HIS A 97 8.27 7.87 -3.18
CA HIS A 97 6.98 7.41 -3.70
C HIS A 97 6.20 8.52 -4.42
N ARG A 98 6.34 9.78 -4.01
CA ARG A 98 5.70 10.92 -4.68
C ARG A 98 6.36 11.23 -6.02
N PHE A 99 7.68 11.13 -6.10
CA PHE A 99 8.40 11.23 -7.39
C PHE A 99 8.04 10.08 -8.33
N TYR A 100 7.89 8.86 -7.81
CA TYR A 100 7.43 7.72 -8.59
C TYR A 100 6.07 7.99 -9.25
N LEU A 101 5.13 8.61 -8.53
CA LEU A 101 3.83 9.03 -9.07
C LEU A 101 3.87 10.33 -9.89
N GLY A 102 5.05 10.86 -10.22
CA GLY A 102 5.21 12.10 -11.00
C GLY A 102 4.89 13.39 -10.24
N LYS A 103 4.64 13.34 -8.93
CA LYS A 103 4.28 14.50 -8.09
C LYS A 103 5.51 15.28 -7.62
N TRP A 104 6.29 15.79 -8.57
CA TRP A 104 7.59 16.44 -8.35
C TRP A 104 7.59 17.53 -7.27
N PHE A 105 6.62 18.45 -7.30
CA PHE A 105 6.55 19.52 -6.30
C PHE A 105 6.40 18.98 -4.87
N SER A 106 5.45 18.05 -4.65
CA SER A 106 5.23 17.48 -3.32
C SER A 106 6.37 16.55 -2.87
N GLY A 107 7.02 15.84 -3.81
CA GLY A 107 8.21 15.05 -3.52
C GLY A 107 9.38 15.93 -3.08
N LEU A 108 9.61 17.07 -3.75
CA LEU A 108 10.67 18.01 -3.37
C LEU A 108 10.43 18.60 -1.98
N ILE A 109 9.18 18.94 -1.68
CA ILE A 109 8.79 19.38 -0.34
C ILE A 109 9.14 18.31 0.69
N TYR A 110 8.77 17.04 0.45
CA TYR A 110 9.11 15.95 1.36
C TYR A 110 10.63 15.82 1.54
N LEU A 111 11.40 15.86 0.45
CA LEU A 111 12.85 15.75 0.50
C LEU A 111 13.49 16.86 1.35
N LEU A 112 13.03 18.10 1.22
CA LEU A 112 13.57 19.25 1.96
C LEU A 112 13.12 19.31 3.43
N THR A 113 12.03 18.62 3.78
CA THR A 113 11.39 18.72 5.11
C THR A 113 11.41 17.41 5.90
N GLY A 114 11.95 16.33 5.32
CA GLY A 114 11.88 14.99 5.89
C GLY A 114 10.44 14.46 5.94
N GLY A 115 9.70 14.57 4.84
CA GLY A 115 8.34 14.07 4.71
C GLY A 115 7.30 14.91 5.45
N LEU A 116 7.64 16.20 5.64
CA LEU A 116 7.06 17.18 6.57
C LEU A 116 6.81 16.60 7.96
N LEU A 117 7.93 16.47 8.70
CA LEU A 117 8.00 16.04 10.09
C LEU A 117 7.23 14.75 10.37
N LEU A 118 7.31 13.78 9.45
CA LEU A 118 6.64 12.48 9.49
C LEU A 118 5.11 12.49 9.36
N ILE A 119 4.44 13.63 9.60
CA ILE A 119 2.99 13.77 9.48
C ILE A 119 2.56 13.48 8.03
N GLY A 120 3.32 13.98 7.06
CA GLY A 120 3.06 13.70 5.65
C GLY A 120 3.17 12.22 5.33
N VAL A 121 4.11 11.50 5.95
CA VAL A 121 4.24 10.05 5.77
C VAL A 121 3.00 9.32 6.30
N VAL A 122 2.52 9.68 7.49
CA VAL A 122 1.28 9.12 8.06
C VAL A 122 0.06 9.42 7.17
N TRP A 123 -0.02 10.61 6.61
CA TRP A 123 -1.08 10.96 5.66
C TRP A 123 -1.01 10.12 4.38
N ASP A 124 0.20 9.82 3.89
CA ASP A 124 0.37 8.96 2.72
C ASP A 124 0.00 7.50 3.01
N PHE A 125 0.24 6.98 4.22
CA PHE A 125 -0.30 5.66 4.63
C PHE A 125 -1.82 5.55 4.43
N TRP A 126 -2.55 6.65 4.62
CA TRP A 126 -4.00 6.68 4.44
C TRP A 126 -4.44 6.80 2.99
N THR A 127 -3.67 7.51 2.17
CA THR A 127 -4.15 8.02 0.87
C THR A 127 -3.41 7.44 -0.32
N LEU A 128 -2.32 6.70 -0.13
CA LEU A 128 -1.46 6.24 -1.22
C LEU A 128 -2.21 5.40 -2.26
N ASN A 129 -3.11 4.51 -1.84
CA ASN A 129 -3.86 3.69 -2.79
C ASN A 129 -4.73 4.53 -3.72
N GLU A 130 -5.45 5.52 -3.17
CA GLU A 130 -6.21 6.47 -3.96
C GLU A 130 -5.31 7.31 -4.87
N GLN A 131 -4.13 7.71 -4.41
CA GLN A 131 -3.16 8.46 -5.21
C GLN A 131 -2.63 7.64 -6.40
N VAL A 132 -2.32 6.36 -6.20
CA VAL A 132 -1.87 5.43 -7.26
C VAL A 132 -3.01 5.15 -8.23
N ALA A 133 -4.21 4.88 -7.71
CA ALA A 133 -5.39 4.61 -8.53
C ALA A 133 -5.77 5.78 -9.43
N GLU A 134 -5.68 7.00 -8.92
CA GLU A 134 -5.90 8.20 -9.73
C GLU A 134 -4.83 8.37 -10.80
N ALA A 135 -3.55 8.15 -10.46
CA ALA A 135 -2.46 8.22 -11.42
C ALA A 135 -2.55 7.15 -12.52
N ASN A 136 -3.20 6.02 -12.25
CA ASN A 136 -3.44 4.94 -13.20
C ASN A 136 -4.66 5.16 -14.11
N ARG A 137 -5.54 6.10 -13.78
CA ARG A 137 -6.73 6.44 -14.59
C ARG A 137 -6.45 7.45 -15.70
N ILE A 138 -5.32 8.14 -15.62
CA ILE A 138 -4.87 9.19 -16.55
C ILE A 138 -3.95 8.57 -17.61
#